data_AF-A0A974SCF0-F1
#
_entry.id   AF-A0A974SCF0-F1
#
_cell.length_a   1.000
_cell.length_b   1.000
_cell.length_c   1.000
_cell.angle_alpha   90.00
_cell.angle_beta   90.00
_cell.angle_gamma   90.00
#
_symmetry.space_group_name_H-M   'P 1'
#
loop_
_entity.id
_entity.type
_entity.pdbx_description
1 polymer ?
#
loop_
_entity_poly.entity_id
_entity_poly.type
_entity_poly.pdbx_seq_one_letter_code
_entity_poly.pdbx_strand_id
1 'polypeptide(L)'
;MDKTFTPKQMAKRLQVSTTTLRRYEDLNLVPDVPRTASNRRFYSPVHVQAFIALRTLIQGFGIPVSYDVMSLLKKGHVEQALWKINSHQYNIQMEKQRVEEVMSLIQKTDFSKYKNVQVTEEMKIGEIAAITGVNPSAIRHWEKEGLIRAKRNPENGYRVFTSRELKKIIVLSSLRKTVFFIESMKQLLEALEIHDLTTIERSFKVALQKLNEQLEKQMNGITEMMRYIQFCKSLECKLTEKTCL
;
A
#
# COMPACT_ATOMS: atom_id res chain seq x y z
N MET A 1 11.15 24.65 30.16
CA MET A 1 11.53 25.09 28.79
C MET A 1 11.37 23.91 27.86
N ASP A 2 10.42 23.97 26.94
CA ASP A 2 10.26 22.91 25.93
C ASP A 2 11.53 22.85 25.07
N LYS A 3 12.14 21.67 25.00
CA LYS A 3 13.41 21.44 24.30
C LYS A 3 13.24 21.69 22.80
N THR A 4 13.91 22.71 22.28
CA THR A 4 13.95 23.01 20.84
C THR A 4 15.12 22.31 20.15
N PHE A 5 14.98 22.00 18.86
CA PHE A 5 15.98 21.29 18.05
C PHE A 5 16.42 22.12 16.85
N THR A 6 17.71 22.12 16.54
CA THR A 6 18.24 22.66 15.28
C THR A 6 17.98 21.69 14.11
N PRO A 7 18.03 22.15 12.85
CA PRO A 7 17.95 21.27 11.68
C PRO A 7 18.92 20.09 11.70
N LYS A 8 20.16 20.30 12.13
CA LYS A 8 21.18 19.25 12.22
C LYS A 8 20.83 18.19 13.28
N GLN A 9 20.36 18.63 14.45
CA GLN A 9 19.93 17.71 15.52
C GLN A 9 18.71 16.90 15.10
N MET A 10 17.75 17.53 14.44
CA MET A 10 16.53 16.86 13.98
C MET A 10 16.81 15.85 12.86
N ALA A 11 17.66 16.24 11.90
CA ALA A 11 18.11 15.36 10.81
C ALA A 11 18.79 14.11 11.37
N LYS A 12 19.70 14.27 12.34
CA LYS A 12 20.35 13.16 13.03
C LYS A 12 19.34 12.25 13.73
N ARG A 13 18.37 12.84 14.45
CA ARG A 13 17.34 12.09 15.18
C ARG A 13 16.47 11.22 14.27
N LEU A 14 16.08 11.73 13.11
CA LEU A 14 15.20 11.05 12.16
C LEU A 14 15.94 10.20 11.12
N GLN A 15 17.27 10.21 11.16
CA GLN A 15 18.13 9.56 10.18
C GLN A 15 17.80 10.00 8.74
N VAL A 16 17.66 11.32 8.56
CA VAL A 16 17.44 11.96 7.25
C VAL A 16 18.40 13.12 7.06
N SER A 17 18.54 13.60 5.82
CA SER A 17 19.31 14.80 5.54
C SER A 17 18.57 16.07 5.98
N THR A 18 19.32 17.14 6.23
CA THR A 18 18.72 18.48 6.46
C THR A 18 17.99 19.00 5.22
N THR A 19 18.38 18.58 4.02
CA THR A 19 17.66 18.86 2.76
C THR A 19 16.31 18.16 2.70
N THR A 20 16.19 16.96 3.26
CA THR A 20 14.91 16.25 3.36
C THR A 20 13.94 16.97 4.28
N LEU A 21 14.42 17.48 5.42
CA LEU A 21 13.58 18.29 6.32
C LEU A 21 13.06 19.56 5.61
N ARG A 22 13.95 20.28 4.91
CA ARG A 22 13.56 21.46 4.12
C ARG A 22 12.52 21.11 3.08
N ARG A 23 12.70 20.01 2.35
CA ARG A 23 11.70 19.55 1.37
C ARG A 23 10.33 19.35 2.02
N TYR A 24 10.24 18.81 3.23
CA TYR A 24 8.96 18.65 3.92
C TYR A 24 8.34 20.00 4.33
N GLU A 25 9.17 20.97 4.72
CA GLU A 25 8.73 22.36 4.97
C GLU A 25 8.21 23.00 3.68
N ASP A 26 8.97 22.91 2.59
CA ASP A 26 8.67 23.52 1.29
C ASP A 26 7.38 22.93 0.67
N LEU A 27 7.12 21.64 0.92
CA LEU A 27 5.87 20.95 0.55
C LEU A 27 4.70 21.24 1.51
N ASN A 28 4.90 22.08 2.53
CA ASN A 28 3.88 22.50 3.48
C ASN A 28 3.25 21.32 4.26
N LEU A 29 4.06 20.32 4.63
CA LEU A 29 3.60 19.08 5.28
C LEU A 29 3.69 19.10 6.81
N VAL A 30 4.36 20.10 7.37
CA VAL A 30 4.59 20.26 8.81
C VAL A 30 4.20 21.67 9.25
N PRO A 31 3.99 21.93 10.55
CA PRO A 31 3.72 23.28 11.06
C PRO A 31 4.78 24.29 10.62
N ASP A 32 4.39 25.56 10.58
CA ASP A 32 5.27 26.64 10.12
C ASP A 32 6.47 26.78 11.06
N VAL A 33 7.67 26.67 10.48
CA VAL A 33 8.92 26.55 11.25
C VAL A 33 9.39 27.92 11.71
N PRO A 34 9.45 28.18 13.03
CA PRO A 34 9.88 29.46 13.56
C PRO A 34 11.38 29.67 13.38
N ARG A 35 11.77 30.94 13.45
CA ARG A 35 13.17 31.38 13.33
C ARG A 35 13.60 32.15 14.56
N THR A 36 14.87 32.00 14.93
CA THR A 36 15.51 32.79 15.98
C THR A 36 15.71 34.24 15.53
N ALA A 37 16.05 35.13 16.46
CA ALA A 37 16.50 36.50 16.14
C ALA A 37 17.70 36.52 15.16
N SER A 38 18.56 35.50 15.23
CA SER A 38 19.67 35.29 14.28
C SER A 38 19.25 34.61 12.96
N ASN A 39 17.95 34.59 12.64
CA ASN A 39 17.36 34.02 11.42
C ASN A 39 17.63 32.52 11.19
N ARG A 40 17.84 31.75 12.26
CA ARG A 40 18.06 30.29 12.19
C ARG A 40 16.76 29.54 12.51
N ARG A 41 16.46 28.49 11.74
CA ARG A 41 15.32 27.59 12.00
C ARG A 41 15.51 26.87 13.34
N PHE A 42 14.42 26.70 14.08
CA PHE A 42 14.37 25.79 15.21
C PHE A 42 13.04 25.03 15.21
N TYR A 43 13.06 23.81 15.72
CA TYR A 43 11.90 22.94 15.81
C TYR A 43 11.49 22.78 17.27
N SER A 44 10.25 23.15 17.57
CA SER A 44 9.59 22.85 18.84
C SER A 44 9.05 21.41 18.88
N PRO A 45 8.58 20.91 20.03
CA PRO A 45 8.06 19.54 20.15
C PRO A 45 6.96 19.16 19.15
N VAL A 46 6.09 20.10 18.74
CA VAL A 46 5.06 19.82 17.72
C VAL A 46 5.65 19.48 16.36
N HIS A 47 6.75 20.15 15.96
CA HIS A 47 7.48 19.84 14.74
C HIS A 47 8.13 18.47 14.83
N VAL A 48 8.70 18.13 16.00
CA VAL A 48 9.29 16.80 16.25
C VAL A 48 8.24 15.72 16.02
N GLN A 49 7.05 15.86 16.61
CA GLN A 49 5.97 14.90 16.44
C GLN A 49 5.44 14.87 15.00
N ALA A 50 5.31 16.03 14.33
CA ALA A 50 4.89 16.10 12.93
C ALA A 50 5.85 15.35 12.00
N PHE A 51 7.16 15.52 12.17
CA PHE A 51 8.15 14.79 11.37
C PHE A 51 8.15 13.29 11.68
N ILE A 52 7.98 12.88 12.94
CA ILE A 52 7.86 11.47 13.31
C ILE A 52 6.65 10.86 12.60
N ALA A 53 5.48 11.49 12.72
CA ALA A 53 4.25 11.07 12.05
C ALA A 53 4.42 10.97 10.53
N LEU A 54 4.99 11.99 9.88
CA LEU A 54 5.24 11.97 8.44
C LEU A 54 6.16 10.80 8.05
N ARG A 55 7.23 10.55 8.79
CA ARG A 55 8.22 9.51 8.47
C ARG A 55 7.66 8.10 8.66
N THR A 56 6.90 7.85 9.72
CA THR A 56 6.26 6.54 9.95
C THR A 56 5.11 6.31 8.99
N LEU A 57 4.32 7.34 8.66
CA LEU A 57 3.31 7.27 7.61
C LEU A 57 3.93 6.90 6.26
N ILE A 58 5.07 7.51 5.87
CA ILE A 58 5.74 7.18 4.60
C ILE A 58 6.13 5.70 4.55
N GLN A 59 6.57 5.12 5.67
CA GLN A 59 6.93 3.70 5.72
C GLN A 59 5.71 2.77 5.59
N GLY A 60 4.56 3.13 6.16
CA GLY A 60 3.34 2.31 6.13
C GLY A 60 2.42 2.54 4.92
N PHE A 61 2.38 3.75 4.39
CA PHE A 61 1.40 4.14 3.37
C PHE A 61 2.03 4.63 2.07
N GLY A 62 3.34 4.84 2.05
CA GLY A 62 4.05 5.42 0.91
C GLY A 62 3.85 6.92 0.78
N ILE A 63 4.71 7.54 -0.02
CA ILE A 63 4.83 9.01 -0.14
C ILE A 63 3.50 9.71 -0.49
N PRO A 64 2.75 9.30 -1.54
CA PRO A 64 1.57 10.06 -1.97
C PRO A 64 0.52 10.16 -0.86
N VAL A 65 0.24 9.05 -0.20
CA VAL A 65 -0.77 8.97 0.85
C VAL A 65 -0.35 9.79 2.06
N SER A 66 0.89 9.65 2.50
CA SER A 66 1.41 10.36 3.67
C SER A 66 1.44 11.87 3.48
N TYR A 67 1.78 12.34 2.27
CA TYR A 67 1.82 13.77 1.99
C TYR A 67 0.43 14.38 2.02
N ASP A 68 -0.54 13.74 1.36
CA ASP A 68 -1.92 14.19 1.39
C ASP A 68 -2.48 14.20 2.82
N VAL A 69 -2.24 13.14 3.60
CA VAL A 69 -2.66 13.04 4.99
C VAL A 69 -2.06 14.16 5.83
N MET A 70 -0.75 14.39 5.77
CA MET A 70 -0.10 15.45 6.55
C MET A 70 -0.56 16.85 6.11
N SER A 71 -0.82 17.05 4.82
CA SER A 71 -1.41 18.30 4.30
C SER A 71 -2.81 18.55 4.84
N LEU A 72 -3.68 17.53 4.87
CA LEU A 72 -5.01 17.61 5.47
C LEU A 72 -4.94 17.93 6.96
N LEU A 73 -4.04 17.28 7.69
CA LEU A 73 -3.83 17.54 9.12
C LEU A 73 -3.36 18.96 9.40
N LYS A 74 -2.43 19.50 8.60
CA LYS A 74 -1.99 20.91 8.73
C LYS A 74 -3.15 21.89 8.52
N LYS A 75 -4.09 21.56 7.63
CA LYS A 75 -5.28 22.38 7.34
C LYS A 75 -6.43 22.18 8.35
N GLY A 76 -6.25 21.33 9.37
CA GLY A 76 -7.29 21.00 10.34
C GLY A 76 -8.36 20.03 9.83
N HIS A 77 -8.22 19.46 8.62
CA HIS A 77 -9.15 18.49 8.04
C HIS A 77 -8.91 17.07 8.57
N VAL A 78 -9.00 16.91 9.89
CA VAL A 78 -8.68 15.65 10.59
C VAL A 78 -9.54 14.48 10.10
N GLU A 79 -10.84 14.68 9.94
CA GLU A 79 -11.75 13.63 9.50
C GLU A 79 -11.41 13.08 8.11
N GLN A 80 -11.07 13.96 7.17
CA GLN A 80 -10.66 13.56 5.81
C GLN A 80 -9.35 12.76 5.85
N ALA A 81 -8.41 13.15 6.70
CA ALA A 81 -7.17 12.40 6.91
C ALA A 81 -7.43 11.00 7.46
N LEU A 82 -8.32 10.87 8.45
CA LEU A 82 -8.71 9.57 9.03
C LEU A 82 -9.38 8.65 8.01
N TRP A 83 -10.32 9.16 7.22
CA TRP A 83 -10.97 8.38 6.16
C TRP A 83 -10.00 7.95 5.05
N LYS A 84 -9.01 8.78 4.73
CA LYS A 84 -7.96 8.41 3.76
C LYS A 84 -7.13 7.23 4.27
N ILE A 85 -6.73 7.26 5.54
CA ILE A 85 -6.02 6.15 6.19
C ILE A 85 -6.90 4.90 6.24
N ASN A 86 -8.17 5.03 6.61
CA ASN A 86 -9.12 3.92 6.67
C ASN A 86 -9.32 3.25 5.30
N SER A 87 -9.43 4.02 4.22
CA SER A 87 -9.51 3.49 2.85
C SER A 87 -8.26 2.67 2.49
N HIS A 88 -7.08 3.10 2.91
CA HIS A 88 -5.84 2.32 2.72
C HIS A 88 -5.78 1.04 3.57
N GLN A 89 -6.33 1.08 4.79
CA GLN A 89 -6.49 -0.10 5.65
C GLN A 89 -7.47 -1.13 5.05
N TYR A 90 -8.57 -0.67 4.46
CA TYR A 90 -9.48 -1.53 3.73
C TYR A 90 -8.76 -2.24 2.56
N ASN A 91 -7.94 -1.51 1.81
CA ASN A 91 -7.22 -2.08 0.66
C ASN A 91 -6.24 -3.21 1.05
N ILE A 92 -5.52 -3.07 2.18
CA ILE A 92 -4.61 -4.14 2.65
C ILE A 92 -5.39 -5.36 3.16
N GLN A 93 -6.53 -5.15 3.81
CA GLN A 93 -7.40 -6.25 4.23
C GLN A 93 -7.96 -7.03 3.03
N MET A 94 -8.45 -6.32 2.00
CA MET A 94 -8.92 -6.95 0.77
C MET A 94 -7.80 -7.72 0.05
N GLU A 95 -6.57 -7.21 0.09
CA GLU A 95 -5.42 -7.90 -0.47
C GLU A 95 -5.10 -9.20 0.28
N LYS A 96 -5.11 -9.17 1.62
CA LYS A 96 -4.92 -10.36 2.47
C LYS A 96 -5.97 -11.43 2.18
N GLN A 97 -7.25 -11.04 2.20
CA GLN A 97 -8.36 -11.95 1.94
C GLN A 97 -8.22 -12.61 0.57
N ARG A 98 -7.85 -11.85 -0.46
CA ARG A 98 -7.65 -12.39 -1.81
C ARG A 98 -6.52 -13.43 -1.88
N VAL A 99 -5.42 -13.22 -1.16
CA VAL A 99 -4.33 -14.20 -1.09
C VAL A 99 -4.79 -15.49 -0.40
N GLU A 100 -5.52 -15.38 0.70
CA GLU A 100 -6.07 -16.52 1.46
C GLU A 100 -7.11 -17.31 0.66
N GLU A 101 -8.03 -16.60 -0.03
CA GLU A 101 -9.03 -17.20 -0.90
C GLU A 101 -8.38 -18.01 -2.03
N VAL A 102 -7.41 -17.42 -2.73
CA VAL A 102 -6.72 -18.12 -3.84
C VAL A 102 -5.92 -19.31 -3.33
N MET A 103 -5.26 -19.21 -2.17
CA MET A 103 -4.61 -20.36 -1.55
C MET A 103 -5.62 -21.50 -1.29
N SER A 104 -6.80 -21.17 -0.73
CA SER A 104 -7.83 -22.18 -0.46
C SER A 104 -8.33 -22.87 -1.74
N LEU A 105 -8.49 -22.11 -2.83
CA LEU A 105 -8.88 -22.68 -4.14
C LEU A 105 -7.82 -23.64 -4.68
N ILE A 106 -6.54 -23.28 -4.57
CA ILE A 106 -5.44 -24.15 -5.00
C ILE A 106 -5.44 -25.46 -4.21
N GLN A 107 -5.55 -25.39 -2.87
CA GLN A 107 -5.56 -26.57 -2.01
C GLN A 107 -6.75 -27.49 -2.28
N LYS A 108 -7.92 -26.93 -2.59
CA LYS A 108 -9.12 -27.70 -2.93
C LYS A 108 -9.13 -28.21 -4.37
N THR A 109 -8.21 -27.72 -5.21
CA THR A 109 -8.20 -27.91 -6.67
C THR A 109 -9.49 -27.46 -7.38
N ASP A 110 -10.32 -26.68 -6.70
CA ASP A 110 -11.61 -26.20 -7.20
C ASP A 110 -11.49 -24.78 -7.76
N PHE A 111 -11.50 -24.69 -9.10
CA PHE A 111 -11.65 -23.44 -9.83
C PHE A 111 -12.88 -23.49 -10.74
N SER A 112 -13.83 -24.37 -10.47
CA SER A 112 -15.06 -24.46 -11.26
C SER A 112 -15.87 -23.17 -11.18
N LYS A 113 -15.75 -22.47 -10.04
CA LYS A 113 -16.33 -21.16 -9.79
C LYS A 113 -15.28 -20.22 -9.19
N TYR A 114 -15.28 -18.97 -9.64
CA TYR A 114 -14.48 -17.90 -9.02
C TYR A 114 -15.35 -16.65 -8.89
N LYS A 115 -15.44 -16.08 -7.68
CA LYS A 115 -16.32 -14.93 -7.37
C LYS A 115 -17.75 -15.09 -7.89
N ASN A 116 -18.32 -16.29 -7.72
CA ASN A 116 -19.66 -16.67 -8.19
C ASN A 116 -19.86 -16.67 -9.73
N VAL A 117 -18.79 -16.55 -10.51
CA VAL A 117 -18.84 -16.71 -11.97
C VAL A 117 -18.44 -18.13 -12.35
N GLN A 118 -19.20 -18.74 -13.27
CA GLN A 118 -18.88 -20.05 -13.82
C GLN A 118 -17.70 -19.94 -14.79
N VAL A 119 -16.72 -20.83 -14.63
CA VAL A 119 -15.55 -20.89 -15.51
C VAL A 119 -15.87 -21.76 -16.72
N THR A 120 -15.62 -21.22 -17.92
CA THR A 120 -15.75 -21.94 -19.18
C THR A 120 -14.36 -22.27 -19.76
N GLU A 121 -14.30 -23.17 -20.73
CA GLU A 121 -13.03 -23.51 -21.41
C GLU A 121 -12.59 -22.48 -22.45
N GLU A 122 -13.46 -21.53 -22.80
CA GLU A 122 -13.15 -20.45 -23.74
C GLU A 122 -13.70 -19.13 -23.22
N MET A 123 -12.79 -18.21 -22.89
CA MET A 123 -13.13 -16.88 -22.40
C MET A 123 -12.34 -15.81 -23.16
N LYS A 124 -13.02 -14.75 -23.59
CA LYS A 124 -12.38 -13.56 -24.14
C LYS A 124 -11.69 -12.77 -23.03
N ILE A 125 -10.75 -11.91 -23.41
CA ILE A 125 -10.01 -11.08 -22.46
C ILE A 125 -10.92 -10.20 -21.58
N GLY A 126 -12.05 -9.74 -22.13
CA GLY A 126 -13.03 -8.94 -21.38
C GLY A 126 -13.73 -9.75 -20.28
N GLU A 127 -14.04 -11.02 -20.55
CA GLU A 127 -14.64 -11.94 -19.59
C GLU A 127 -13.64 -12.26 -18.47
N ILE A 128 -12.38 -12.56 -18.82
CA ILE A 128 -11.32 -12.76 -17.82
C ILE A 128 -11.11 -11.50 -16.96
N ALA A 129 -11.09 -10.33 -17.58
CA ALA A 129 -10.94 -9.07 -16.86
C ALA A 129 -12.10 -8.85 -15.87
N ALA A 130 -13.33 -9.17 -16.27
CA ALA A 130 -14.50 -9.10 -15.39
C ALA A 130 -14.42 -10.11 -14.23
N ILE A 131 -14.05 -11.36 -14.50
CA ILE A 131 -13.92 -12.43 -13.50
C ILE A 131 -12.83 -12.09 -12.47
N THR A 132 -11.66 -11.67 -12.94
CA THR A 132 -10.47 -11.51 -12.09
C THR A 132 -10.32 -10.10 -11.51
N GLY A 133 -10.97 -9.10 -12.10
CA GLY A 133 -10.74 -7.69 -11.80
C GLY A 133 -9.39 -7.16 -12.31
N VAL A 134 -8.70 -7.93 -13.15
CA VAL A 134 -7.41 -7.52 -13.74
C VAL A 134 -7.67 -6.72 -15.01
N ASN A 135 -7.01 -5.56 -15.14
CA ASN A 135 -7.11 -4.76 -16.36
C ASN A 135 -6.60 -5.55 -17.59
N PRO A 136 -7.31 -5.52 -18.74
CA PRO A 136 -6.87 -6.15 -19.98
C PRO A 136 -5.42 -5.80 -20.40
N SER A 137 -4.92 -4.61 -20.09
CA SER A 137 -3.52 -4.24 -20.37
C SER A 137 -2.52 -5.10 -19.59
N ALA A 138 -2.81 -5.45 -18.34
CA ALA A 138 -1.97 -6.31 -17.53
C ALA A 138 -2.03 -7.76 -18.02
N ILE A 139 -3.21 -8.24 -18.43
CA ILE A 139 -3.37 -9.56 -19.05
C ILE A 139 -2.53 -9.64 -20.33
N ARG A 140 -2.64 -8.62 -21.21
CA ARG A 140 -1.81 -8.53 -22.42
C ARG A 140 -0.32 -8.50 -22.12
N HIS A 141 0.08 -7.82 -21.05
CA HIS A 141 1.48 -7.80 -20.62
C HIS A 141 1.94 -9.19 -20.16
N TRP A 142 1.17 -9.90 -19.33
CA TRP A 142 1.51 -11.26 -18.90
C TRP A 142 1.59 -12.25 -20.07
N GLU A 143 0.74 -12.07 -21.07
CA GLU A 143 0.80 -12.85 -22.29
C GLU A 143 2.08 -12.57 -23.09
N LYS A 144 2.46 -11.30 -23.23
CA LYS A 144 3.72 -10.89 -23.88
C LYS A 144 4.95 -11.45 -23.15
N GLU A 145 4.92 -11.46 -21.82
CA GLU A 145 5.99 -12.04 -20.98
C GLU A 145 5.99 -13.58 -20.97
N GLY A 146 5.03 -14.22 -21.67
CA GLY A 146 4.93 -15.67 -21.79
C GLY A 146 4.41 -16.37 -20.54
N LEU A 147 3.88 -15.63 -19.56
CA LEU A 147 3.30 -16.18 -18.33
C LEU A 147 1.95 -16.86 -18.59
N ILE A 148 1.20 -16.34 -19.56
CA ILE A 148 -0.08 -16.87 -20.00
C ILE A 148 -0.11 -16.94 -21.53
N ARG A 149 -1.02 -17.74 -22.09
CA ARG A 149 -1.14 -17.92 -23.54
C ARG A 149 -2.59 -18.03 -23.98
N ALA A 150 -3.06 -17.11 -24.81
CA ALA A 150 -4.32 -17.30 -25.51
C ALA A 150 -4.20 -18.29 -26.67
N LYS A 151 -5.33 -18.88 -27.05
CA LYS A 151 -5.53 -19.67 -28.25
C LYS A 151 -6.46 -18.91 -29.21
N ARG A 152 -6.46 -19.30 -30.49
CA ARG A 152 -7.51 -18.86 -31.43
C ARG A 152 -8.60 -19.92 -31.45
N ASN A 153 -9.84 -19.50 -31.24
CA ASN A 153 -10.99 -20.37 -31.41
C ASN A 153 -11.06 -20.78 -32.90
N PRO A 154 -11.13 -22.08 -33.23
CA PRO A 154 -11.09 -22.56 -34.61
C PRO A 154 -12.36 -22.26 -35.43
N GLU A 155 -13.50 -22.03 -34.78
CA GLU A 155 -14.79 -21.77 -35.45
C GLU A 155 -14.95 -20.31 -35.88
N ASN A 156 -14.47 -19.36 -35.07
CA ASN A 156 -14.70 -17.92 -35.28
C ASN A 156 -13.42 -17.07 -35.30
N GLY A 157 -12.25 -17.67 -35.06
CA GLY A 157 -10.95 -17.01 -35.12
C GLY A 157 -10.64 -16.05 -33.97
N TYR A 158 -11.54 -15.88 -32.99
CA TYR A 158 -11.33 -14.98 -31.85
C TYR A 158 -10.25 -15.48 -30.90
N ARG A 159 -9.57 -14.55 -30.22
CA ARG A 159 -8.59 -14.84 -29.18
C ARG A 159 -9.31 -15.19 -27.87
N VAL A 160 -9.09 -16.42 -27.39
CA VAL A 160 -9.71 -16.97 -26.18
C VAL A 160 -8.66 -17.53 -25.23
N PHE A 161 -8.95 -17.50 -23.95
CA PHE A 161 -8.15 -18.06 -22.87
C PHE A 161 -8.91 -19.23 -22.25
N THR A 162 -8.19 -20.28 -21.87
CA THR A 162 -8.79 -21.47 -21.28
C THR A 162 -8.94 -21.36 -19.76
N SER A 163 -9.65 -22.30 -19.15
CA SER A 163 -9.77 -22.41 -17.70
C SER A 163 -8.39 -22.50 -17.02
N ARG A 164 -7.44 -23.23 -17.63
CA ARG A 164 -6.03 -23.31 -17.21
C ARG A 164 -5.36 -21.94 -17.15
N GLU A 165 -5.56 -21.11 -18.16
CA GLU A 165 -4.98 -19.77 -18.22
C GLU A 165 -5.66 -18.83 -17.23
N LEU A 166 -6.97 -18.96 -17.02
CA LEU A 166 -7.66 -18.26 -15.95
C LEU A 166 -7.07 -18.58 -14.57
N LYS A 167 -6.77 -19.85 -14.27
CA LYS A 167 -6.12 -20.25 -13.01
C LYS A 167 -4.80 -19.49 -12.80
N LYS A 168 -3.95 -19.43 -13.84
CA LYS A 168 -2.69 -18.66 -13.80
C LYS A 168 -2.94 -17.18 -13.52
N ILE A 169 -3.92 -16.58 -14.20
CA ILE A 169 -4.26 -15.17 -14.05
C ILE A 169 -4.76 -14.88 -12.63
N ILE A 170 -5.56 -15.77 -12.04
CA ILE A 170 -6.01 -15.66 -10.64
C ILE A 170 -4.80 -15.66 -9.70
N VAL A 171 -3.88 -16.61 -9.85
CA VAL A 171 -2.66 -16.73 -9.01
C VAL A 171 -1.70 -15.55 -9.20
N LEU A 172 -1.44 -15.15 -10.45
CA LEU A 172 -0.64 -13.96 -10.76
C LEU A 172 -1.28 -12.71 -10.17
N SER A 173 -2.61 -12.61 -10.26
CA SER A 173 -3.30 -11.47 -9.71
C SER A 173 -3.10 -11.42 -8.20
N SER A 174 -3.29 -12.51 -7.44
CA SER A 174 -3.24 -12.53 -5.98
C SER A 174 -1.88 -12.15 -5.42
N LEU A 175 -0.81 -12.33 -6.19
CA LEU A 175 0.55 -12.02 -5.75
C LEU A 175 1.14 -10.76 -6.40
N ARG A 176 0.39 -10.05 -7.25
CA ARG A 176 0.91 -8.90 -7.99
C ARG A 176 1.39 -7.74 -7.10
N LYS A 177 0.69 -7.50 -5.97
CA LYS A 177 1.01 -6.37 -5.09
C LYS A 177 2.03 -6.71 -4.01
N THR A 178 2.34 -7.99 -3.84
CA THR A 178 3.45 -8.42 -3.01
C THR A 178 4.70 -8.35 -3.89
N VAL A 179 5.82 -7.84 -3.37
CA VAL A 179 7.02 -7.57 -4.16
C VAL A 179 7.61 -8.90 -4.66
N PHE A 180 7.11 -9.41 -5.78
CA PHE A 180 7.60 -10.59 -6.48
C PHE A 180 8.13 -10.16 -7.84
N PHE A 181 9.37 -10.55 -8.12
CA PHE A 181 9.98 -10.36 -9.43
C PHE A 181 9.33 -11.30 -10.45
N ILE A 182 9.41 -10.94 -11.73
CA ILE A 182 8.85 -11.73 -12.84
C ILE A 182 9.37 -13.17 -12.85
N GLU A 183 10.63 -13.38 -12.45
CA GLU A 183 11.25 -14.70 -12.36
C GLU A 183 10.58 -15.59 -11.31
N SER A 184 10.25 -15.04 -10.14
CA SER A 184 9.52 -15.77 -9.10
C SER A 184 8.10 -16.13 -9.55
N MET A 185 7.47 -15.30 -10.39
CA MET A 185 6.17 -15.62 -10.98
C MET A 185 6.25 -16.79 -11.96
N LYS A 186 7.32 -16.90 -12.77
CA LYS A 186 7.52 -18.05 -13.66
C LYS A 186 7.65 -19.36 -12.91
N GLN A 187 8.50 -19.40 -11.87
CA GLN A 187 8.68 -20.58 -11.02
C GLN A 187 7.36 -21.01 -10.34
N LEU A 188 6.60 -20.03 -9.85
CA LEU A 188 5.29 -20.31 -9.25
C LEU A 188 4.31 -20.91 -10.26
N LEU A 189 4.27 -20.37 -11.48
CA LEU A 189 3.38 -20.91 -12.52
C LEU A 189 3.81 -22.30 -12.97
N GLU A 190 5.10 -22.60 -13.02
CA GLU A 190 5.59 -23.95 -13.28
C GLU A 190 5.18 -24.91 -12.16
N ALA A 191 5.36 -24.51 -10.90
CA ALA A 191 4.89 -25.28 -9.74
C ALA A 191 3.37 -25.53 -9.80
N LEU A 192 2.58 -24.55 -10.26
CA LEU A 192 1.14 -24.70 -10.46
C LEU A 192 0.79 -25.75 -11.52
N GLU A 193 1.59 -25.87 -12.57
CA GLU A 193 1.37 -26.83 -13.66
C GLU A 193 1.70 -28.27 -13.27
N ILE A 194 2.73 -28.46 -12.45
CA ILE A 194 3.13 -29.78 -11.94
C ILE A 194 2.48 -30.14 -10.60
N HIS A 195 1.54 -29.31 -10.12
CA HIS A 195 0.87 -29.46 -8.83
C HIS A 195 1.82 -29.56 -7.62
N ASP A 196 2.95 -28.85 -7.66
CA ASP A 196 3.86 -28.73 -6.52
C ASP A 196 3.28 -27.75 -5.49
N LEU A 197 2.41 -28.28 -4.64
CA LEU A 197 1.79 -27.53 -3.55
C LEU A 197 2.82 -26.93 -2.59
N THR A 198 3.99 -27.56 -2.40
CA THR A 198 4.98 -27.07 -1.43
C THR A 198 5.61 -25.75 -1.86
N THR A 199 5.96 -25.63 -3.14
CA THR A 199 6.52 -24.40 -3.71
C THR A 199 5.47 -23.29 -3.78
N ILE A 200 4.23 -23.64 -4.10
CA ILE A 200 3.11 -22.71 -4.10
C ILE A 200 2.85 -22.16 -2.69
N GLU A 201 2.72 -23.05 -1.70
CA GLU A 201 2.47 -22.68 -0.30
C GLU A 201 3.56 -21.77 0.25
N ARG A 202 4.83 -22.08 -0.06
CA ARG A 202 5.95 -21.21 0.32
C ARG A 202 5.81 -19.81 -0.27
N SER A 203 5.44 -19.70 -1.55
CA SER A 203 5.31 -18.41 -2.24
C SER A 203 4.20 -17.55 -1.62
N PHE A 204 3.03 -18.14 -1.36
CA PHE A 204 1.93 -17.44 -0.70
C PHE A 204 2.23 -17.11 0.77
N LYS A 205 2.96 -17.97 1.49
CA LYS A 205 3.40 -17.67 2.87
C LYS A 205 4.29 -16.42 2.89
N VAL A 206 5.23 -16.30 1.96
CA VAL A 206 6.06 -15.08 1.81
C VAL A 206 5.21 -13.87 1.48
N ALA A 207 4.18 -14.03 0.65
CA ALA A 207 3.25 -12.95 0.32
C ALA A 207 2.48 -12.46 1.55
N LEU A 208 1.92 -13.38 2.35
CA LEU A 208 1.21 -13.06 3.60
C LEU A 208 2.15 -12.41 4.63
N GLN A 209 3.38 -12.90 4.77
CA GLN A 209 4.36 -12.28 5.65
C GLN A 209 4.63 -10.82 5.27
N LYS A 210 4.81 -10.52 3.98
CA LYS A 210 4.99 -9.14 3.50
C LYS A 210 3.77 -8.26 3.80
N LEU A 211 2.56 -8.80 3.68
CA LEU A 211 1.34 -8.07 4.05
C LEU A 211 1.29 -7.78 5.55
N ASN A 212 1.69 -8.73 6.39
CA ASN A 212 1.76 -8.53 7.84
C ASN A 212 2.79 -7.46 8.22
N GLU A 213 3.99 -7.51 7.64
CA GLU A 213 5.02 -6.49 7.84
C GLU A 213 4.53 -5.09 7.39
N GLN A 214 3.73 -5.04 6.32
CA GLN A 214 3.14 -3.78 5.86
C GLN A 214 2.04 -3.28 6.82
N LEU A 215 1.21 -4.18 7.33
CA LEU A 215 0.17 -3.86 8.32
C LEU A 215 0.80 -3.27 9.59
N GLU A 216 1.87 -3.87 10.11
CA GLU A 216 2.60 -3.36 11.27
C GLU A 216 3.12 -1.94 11.04
N LYS A 217 3.73 -1.68 9.87
CA LYS A 217 4.18 -0.33 9.48
C LYS A 217 3.02 0.65 9.40
N GLN A 218 1.87 0.24 8.88
CA GLN A 218 0.67 1.08 8.85
C GLN A 218 0.15 1.39 10.25
N MET A 219 0.09 0.40 11.14
CA MET A 219 -0.33 0.61 12.53
C MET A 219 0.60 1.55 13.29
N ASN A 220 1.91 1.45 13.06
CA ASN A 220 2.87 2.40 13.62
C ASN A 220 2.67 3.82 13.05
N GLY A 221 2.43 3.94 11.75
CA GLY A 221 2.08 5.22 11.10
C GLY A 221 0.82 5.86 11.70
N ILE A 222 -0.24 5.07 11.90
CA ILE A 222 -1.48 5.50 12.56
C ILE A 222 -1.21 5.97 13.98
N THR A 223 -0.41 5.23 14.75
CA THR A 223 -0.08 5.58 16.13
C THR A 223 0.57 6.95 16.23
N GLU A 224 1.61 7.21 15.42
CA GLU A 224 2.30 8.50 15.46
C GLU A 224 1.47 9.65 14.90
N MET A 225 0.62 9.38 13.90
CA MET A 225 -0.37 10.34 13.39
C MET A 225 -1.38 10.72 14.48
N MET A 226 -1.92 9.75 15.21
CA MET A 226 -2.88 10.02 16.30
C MET A 226 -2.23 10.80 17.44
N ARG A 227 -0.98 10.49 17.80
CA ARG A 227 -0.21 11.29 18.75
C ARG A 227 -0.03 12.74 18.26
N TYR A 228 0.24 12.94 16.98
CA TYR A 228 0.34 14.28 16.40
C TYR A 228 -0.99 15.04 16.49
N ILE A 229 -2.11 14.41 16.12
CA ILE A 229 -3.45 15.00 16.23
C ILE A 229 -3.76 15.42 17.68
N GLN A 230 -3.49 14.53 18.66
CA GLN A 230 -3.68 14.83 20.08
C GLN A 230 -2.78 15.99 20.55
N PHE A 231 -1.53 16.03 20.08
CA PHE A 231 -0.62 17.13 20.36
C PHE A 231 -1.22 18.46 19.88
N CYS A 232 -1.65 18.54 18.62
CA CYS A 232 -2.26 19.75 18.04
C CYS A 232 -3.47 20.22 18.85
N LYS A 233 -4.41 19.31 19.18
CA LYS A 233 -5.58 19.64 20.01
C LYS A 233 -5.21 20.20 21.38
N SER A 234 -4.19 19.65 22.02
CA SER A 234 -3.73 20.13 23.33
C SER A 234 -3.14 21.54 23.28
N LEU A 235 -2.56 21.94 22.15
CA LEU A 235 -2.03 23.29 21.94
C LEU A 235 -3.15 24.29 21.69
N GLU A 236 -4.15 23.92 20.90
CA GLU A 236 -5.34 24.74 20.64
C GLU A 236 -6.09 25.05 21.95
N CYS A 237 -6.32 24.05 22.80
CA CYS A 237 -6.98 24.22 24.10
C CYS A 237 -6.24 25.23 25.02
N LYS A 238 -4.91 25.15 25.07
CA LYS A 238 -4.07 26.07 25.86
C LYS A 238 -4.07 27.50 25.32
N LEU A 239 -4.30 27.68 24.02
CA LEU A 239 -4.40 29.01 23.41
C LEU A 239 -5.76 29.64 23.72
N THR A 240 -6.84 28.86 23.65
CA THR A 240 -8.19 29.33 23.98
C THR A 240 -8.36 29.71 25.46
N GLU A 241 -7.72 28.98 26.38
CA GLU A 241 -7.73 29.32 27.82
C GLU A 241 -6.97 30.62 28.12
N LYS A 242 -5.90 30.93 27.38
CA LYS A 242 -5.11 32.16 27.55
C LYS A 242 -5.78 33.41 26.98
N THR A 243 -6.74 33.26 26.09
CA THR A 243 -7.50 34.38 25.50
C THR A 243 -8.78 34.74 26.27
N CYS A 244 -9.16 33.94 27.28
CA CYS A 244 -10.34 34.16 28.12
C CYS A 244 -10.01 34.76 29.52
N LEU A 245 -8.75 35.12 29.77
CA LEU A 245 -8.26 35.82 30.97
C LEU A 245 -7.70 37.18 30.57
#